data_AF-A0A804KBQ0-F1
#
_entry.id   AF-A0A804KBQ0-F1
#
_cell.length_a   1.000
_cell.length_b   1.000
_cell.length_c   1.000
_cell.angle_alpha   90.00
_cell.angle_beta   90.00
_cell.angle_gamma   90.00
#
_symmetry.space_group_name_H-M   'P 1'
#
loop_
_entity.id
_entity.type
_entity.pdbx_description
1 polymer ?
#
loop_
_entity_poly.entity_id
_entity_poly.type
_entity_poly.pdbx_seq_one_letter_code
_entity_poly.pdbx_strand_id
1 'polypeptide(L)'
;MYVLHGAASHGTPHTTPSHGGRSGSGVPSQSAPLTPPSAPVITNPPSPTLVPPAPTNPNSSPFSCDYWRAHPEAILALLGYWCTLGEFFGLPAVSAFGRDPSLLEALSNTRSDGIGALYREGTASLLNSLVNRNFALTTQKVREEFNAAVISDKAAATQAQLFKKANEGHLKHH
;
A
#
# COMPACT_ATOMS: atom_id res chain seq x y z
N MET A 1 16.44 -44.78 -35.88
CA MET A 1 17.89 -44.52 -35.76
C MET A 1 18.06 -43.05 -35.44
N TYR A 2 18.72 -42.62 -34.36
CA TYR A 2 19.40 -43.36 -33.28
C TYR A 2 18.99 -42.83 -31.90
N VAL A 3 19.26 -43.62 -30.85
CA VAL A 3 19.15 -43.25 -29.43
C VAL A 3 20.42 -43.73 -28.72
N LEU A 4 21.06 -42.88 -27.91
CA LEU A 4 22.04 -43.14 -26.82
C LEU A 4 22.06 -41.86 -25.96
N HIS A 5 21.93 -41.89 -24.62
CA HIS A 5 22.92 -42.30 -23.59
C HIS A 5 24.21 -41.46 -23.63
N GLY A 6 24.80 -41.00 -22.52
CA GLY A 6 24.48 -41.08 -21.07
C GLY A 6 25.35 -40.03 -20.33
N ALA A 7 25.68 -40.07 -19.04
CA ALA A 7 25.29 -40.93 -17.90
C ALA A 7 25.56 -40.15 -16.58
N ALA A 8 25.18 -40.67 -15.41
CA ALA A 8 25.36 -40.00 -14.11
C ALA A 8 26.68 -40.39 -13.40
N SER A 9 27.15 -39.58 -12.44
CA SER A 9 27.83 -40.06 -11.22
C SER A 9 27.94 -39.03 -10.09
N HIS A 10 27.97 -39.58 -8.87
CA HIS A 10 27.92 -38.95 -7.55
C HIS A 10 29.21 -38.19 -7.14
N GLY A 11 29.11 -37.35 -6.10
CA GLY A 11 30.26 -37.01 -5.26
C GLY A 11 30.10 -35.76 -4.37
N THR A 12 29.81 -35.94 -3.08
CA THR A 12 30.13 -34.93 -2.03
C THR A 12 31.41 -35.33 -1.31
N PRO A 13 32.15 -34.35 -0.76
CA PRO A 13 32.44 -34.42 0.67
C PRO A 13 32.29 -33.07 1.38
N HIS A 14 32.34 -33.10 2.71
CA HIS A 14 32.13 -31.97 3.62
C HIS A 14 33.34 -31.82 4.55
N THR A 15 34.03 -30.68 4.56
CA THR A 15 35.16 -30.43 5.47
C THR A 15 35.33 -28.95 5.84
N THR A 16 35.46 -28.70 7.15
CA THR A 16 35.74 -27.39 7.76
C THR A 16 37.25 -27.20 7.96
N PRO A 17 37.80 -25.97 7.85
CA PRO A 17 39.08 -25.60 8.45
C PRO A 17 38.87 -24.99 9.84
N SER A 18 39.65 -25.43 10.83
CA SER A 18 39.79 -24.80 12.16
C SER A 18 41.24 -24.89 12.61
N HIS A 19 41.89 -23.76 12.90
CA HIS A 19 43.22 -23.57 13.52
C HIS A 19 43.35 -22.07 13.90
N GLY A 20 44.11 -21.62 14.91
CA GLY A 20 44.77 -22.36 15.99
C GLY A 20 46.02 -21.67 16.58
N GLY A 21 45.91 -20.99 17.74
CA GLY A 21 47.05 -20.40 18.50
C GLY A 21 47.57 -19.04 17.97
N ARG A 22 48.56 -18.36 18.57
CA ARG A 22 49.36 -18.53 19.83
C ARG A 22 50.24 -17.24 20.03
N SER A 23 50.93 -16.88 21.13
CA SER A 23 51.20 -17.47 22.47
C SER A 23 51.80 -16.41 23.46
N GLY A 24 51.38 -16.36 24.73
CA GLY A 24 52.16 -15.77 25.86
C GLY A 24 52.11 -14.25 26.10
N SER A 25 52.61 -13.69 27.21
CA SER A 25 53.04 -14.25 28.53
C SER A 25 53.18 -13.12 29.58
N GLY A 26 52.70 -13.29 30.83
CA GLY A 26 52.91 -12.31 31.92
C GLY A 26 52.16 -12.61 33.23
N VAL A 27 52.68 -12.13 34.37
CA VAL A 27 52.21 -12.36 35.77
C VAL A 27 52.19 -11.03 36.55
N PRO A 28 51.71 -10.95 37.82
CA PRO A 28 50.38 -11.35 38.33
C PRO A 28 49.68 -10.22 39.16
N SER A 29 48.43 -10.48 39.59
CA SER A 29 47.73 -9.88 40.75
C SER A 29 47.72 -8.36 41.00
N GLN A 30 46.54 -7.74 40.86
CA GLN A 30 46.11 -6.64 41.73
C GLN A 30 44.58 -6.60 41.86
N SER A 31 44.07 -6.27 43.05
CA SER A 31 42.65 -6.37 43.40
C SER A 31 41.90 -5.04 43.25
N ALA A 32 40.75 -5.04 42.58
CA ALA A 32 39.80 -3.92 42.55
C ALA A 32 38.36 -4.46 42.69
N PRO A 33 37.51 -3.93 43.60
CA PRO A 33 36.16 -4.44 43.84
C PRO A 33 35.06 -3.63 43.14
N LEU A 34 33.86 -4.22 43.07
CA LEU A 34 32.55 -3.60 42.79
C LEU A 34 32.31 -2.94 41.42
N THR A 35 31.59 -3.63 40.54
CA THR A 35 30.19 -3.29 40.17
C THR A 35 29.60 -4.34 39.21
N PRO A 36 28.30 -4.66 39.28
CA PRO A 36 27.62 -5.37 38.19
C PRO A 36 27.41 -4.40 37.01
N PRO A 37 27.58 -4.84 35.75
CA PRO A 37 27.26 -3.99 34.61
C PRO A 37 25.75 -3.75 34.55
N SER A 38 25.33 -2.48 34.68
CA SER A 38 23.95 -2.09 34.39
C SER A 38 23.59 -2.52 32.97
N ALA A 39 22.54 -3.34 32.83
CA ALA A 39 22.01 -3.67 31.51
C ALA A 39 21.66 -2.38 30.75
N PRO A 40 21.91 -2.30 29.43
CA PRO A 40 21.53 -1.14 28.66
C PRO A 40 20.02 -0.95 28.76
N VAL A 41 19.58 0.20 29.27
CA VAL A 41 18.17 0.56 29.24
C VAL A 41 17.81 0.77 27.77
N ILE A 42 17.18 -0.24 27.18
CA ILE A 42 16.51 -0.10 25.89
C ILE A 42 15.31 0.80 26.14
N THR A 43 15.53 2.12 26.06
CA THR A 43 14.45 3.05 25.77
C THR A 43 13.94 2.68 24.38
N ASN A 44 12.87 1.87 24.34
CA ASN A 44 12.09 1.72 23.12
C ASN A 44 11.83 3.14 22.58
N PRO A 45 12.18 3.43 21.30
CA PRO A 45 11.67 4.65 20.70
C PRO A 45 10.14 4.62 20.82
N PRO A 46 9.47 5.77 21.05
CA PRO A 46 8.02 5.80 21.03
C PRO A 46 7.58 5.21 19.69
N SER A 47 6.72 4.18 19.72
CA SER A 47 6.17 3.57 18.52
C SER A 47 5.68 4.69 17.60
N PRO A 48 6.10 4.76 16.32
CA PRO A 48 5.66 5.82 15.44
C PRO A 48 4.13 5.78 15.42
N THR A 49 3.50 6.86 15.86
CA THR A 49 2.04 6.92 15.93
C THR A 49 1.50 6.84 14.52
N LEU A 50 1.05 5.65 14.10
CA LEU A 50 0.50 5.37 12.76
C LEU A 50 -0.88 6.03 12.51
N VAL A 51 -1.21 7.05 13.31
CA VAL A 51 -2.22 8.04 13.02
C VAL A 51 -1.51 9.14 12.22
N PRO A 52 -1.61 9.17 10.87
CA PRO A 52 -1.15 10.32 10.10
C PRO A 52 -1.91 11.57 10.55
N PRO A 53 -1.44 12.78 10.22
CA PRO A 53 -2.22 13.99 10.50
C PRO A 53 -3.63 13.83 9.93
N ALA A 54 -4.62 13.73 10.81
CA ALA A 54 -6.02 13.85 10.40
C ALA A 54 -6.16 15.15 9.60
N PRO A 55 -6.90 15.16 8.47
CA PRO A 55 -6.96 16.32 7.59
C PRO A 55 -7.25 17.57 8.42
N THR A 56 -6.35 18.54 8.34
CA THR A 56 -6.11 19.54 9.41
C THR A 56 -7.26 20.52 9.64
N ASN A 57 -8.32 20.39 8.85
CA ASN A 57 -9.67 20.83 9.17
C ASN A 57 -10.66 19.73 8.74
N PRO A 58 -11.52 19.19 9.63
CA PRO A 58 -12.55 18.22 9.24
C PRO A 58 -13.60 18.79 8.27
N ASN A 59 -13.65 20.12 8.07
CA ASN A 59 -14.44 20.78 7.04
C ASN A 59 -13.70 20.96 5.69
N SER A 60 -12.45 20.51 5.54
CA SER A 60 -11.72 20.51 4.24
C SER A 60 -12.17 19.37 3.31
N SER A 61 -13.46 19.02 3.37
CA SER A 61 -14.06 18.02 2.51
C SER A 61 -14.58 18.63 1.21
N PRO A 62 -14.46 17.95 0.05
CA PRO A 62 -13.83 16.64 -0.17
C PRO A 62 -12.41 16.76 -0.76
N PHE A 63 -11.71 15.62 -0.85
CA PHE A 63 -10.34 15.57 -1.33
C PHE A 63 -10.26 15.13 -2.80
N SER A 64 -9.40 15.77 -3.58
CA SER A 64 -9.16 15.42 -4.99
C SER A 64 -8.43 14.07 -5.14
N CYS A 65 -8.45 13.51 -6.35
CA CYS A 65 -7.59 12.35 -6.69
C CYS A 65 -6.10 12.65 -6.48
N ASP A 66 -5.67 13.88 -6.75
CA ASP A 66 -4.27 14.30 -6.55
C ASP A 66 -3.88 14.33 -5.07
N TYR A 67 -4.80 14.72 -4.17
CA TYR A 67 -4.56 14.62 -2.72
C TYR A 67 -4.33 13.16 -2.31
N TRP A 68 -5.24 12.25 -2.64
CA TRP A 68 -5.13 10.84 -2.23
C TRP A 68 -3.89 10.16 -2.84
N ARG A 69 -3.49 10.53 -4.06
CA ARG A 69 -2.26 10.03 -4.68
C ARG A 69 -0.99 10.54 -3.99
N ALA A 70 -1.01 11.76 -3.46
CA ALA A 70 0.12 12.38 -2.76
C ALA A 70 0.24 11.96 -1.28
N HIS A 71 -0.82 11.39 -0.69
CA HIS A 71 -0.90 11.00 0.72
C HIS A 71 -1.22 9.50 0.90
N PRO A 72 -0.34 8.59 0.40
CA PRO A 72 -0.56 7.15 0.50
C PRO A 72 -0.67 6.65 1.95
N GLU A 73 -0.03 7.31 2.91
CA GLU A 73 -0.16 7.03 4.34
C GLU A 73 -1.55 7.31 4.91
N ALA A 74 -2.28 8.29 4.36
CA ALA A 74 -3.67 8.56 4.73
C ALA A 74 -4.61 7.42 4.27
N ILE A 75 -4.32 6.78 3.13
CA ILE A 75 -5.05 5.59 2.66
C ILE A 75 -4.80 4.41 3.60
N LEU A 76 -3.52 4.15 3.92
CA LEU A 76 -3.14 3.04 4.79
C LEU A 76 -3.75 3.15 6.19
N ALA A 77 -3.84 4.36 6.75
CA ALA A 77 -4.44 4.58 8.07
C ALA A 77 -5.97 4.56 8.08
N LEU A 78 -6.62 4.94 6.97
CA LEU A 78 -8.09 4.85 6.82
C LEU A 78 -8.55 3.37 6.77
N LEU A 79 -7.73 2.49 6.20
CA LEU A 79 -8.09 1.10 5.91
C LEU A 79 -7.42 0.08 6.84
N GLY A 80 -6.29 0.44 7.47
CA GLY A 80 -5.49 -0.42 8.33
C GLY A 80 -4.55 -1.39 7.58
N TYR A 81 -4.74 -1.57 6.27
CA TYR A 81 -3.93 -2.41 5.38
C TYR A 81 -3.97 -1.88 3.94
N TRP A 82 -3.14 -2.47 3.06
CA TRP A 82 -3.16 -2.15 1.63
C TRP A 82 -4.22 -2.96 0.90
N CYS A 83 -5.27 -2.28 0.44
CA CYS A 83 -6.37 -2.88 -0.31
C CYS A 83 -6.17 -2.84 -1.83
N THR A 84 -6.88 -3.73 -2.53
CA THR A 84 -7.05 -3.70 -3.99
C THR A 84 -8.36 -3.04 -4.41
N LEU A 85 -8.47 -2.71 -5.69
CA LEU A 85 -9.69 -2.17 -6.27
C LEU A 85 -10.78 -3.26 -6.40
N GLY A 86 -10.38 -4.51 -6.64
CA GLY A 86 -11.24 -5.68 -6.67
C GLY A 86 -11.96 -5.94 -5.35
N GLU A 87 -11.34 -5.67 -4.20
CA GLU A 87 -12.01 -5.80 -2.87
C GLU A 87 -13.21 -4.86 -2.71
N PHE A 88 -13.19 -3.68 -3.33
CA PHE A 88 -14.28 -2.71 -3.25
C PHE A 88 -15.27 -2.80 -4.41
N PHE A 89 -14.78 -2.90 -5.64
CA PHE A 89 -15.61 -2.81 -6.86
C PHE A 89 -15.88 -4.18 -7.51
N GLY A 90 -15.09 -5.21 -7.20
CA GLY A 90 -15.27 -6.56 -7.72
C GLY A 90 -14.79 -6.76 -9.16
N LEU A 91 -15.21 -7.88 -9.75
CA LEU A 91 -14.71 -8.38 -11.04
C LEU A 91 -14.81 -7.40 -12.23
N PRO A 92 -15.81 -6.49 -12.36
CA PRO A 92 -15.84 -5.52 -13.47
C PRO A 92 -14.60 -4.61 -13.47
N ALA A 93 -14.17 -4.14 -12.29
CA ALA A 93 -13.00 -3.29 -12.12
C ALA A 93 -11.67 -4.04 -12.32
N VAL A 94 -11.62 -5.34 -11.98
CA VAL A 94 -10.46 -6.19 -12.30
C VAL A 94 -10.36 -6.41 -13.82
N SER A 95 -11.50 -6.70 -14.46
CA SER A 95 -11.57 -7.05 -15.89
C SER A 95 -11.17 -5.90 -16.81
N ALA A 96 -11.67 -4.68 -16.56
CA ALA A 96 -11.41 -3.53 -17.43
C ALA A 96 -10.02 -2.88 -17.27
N PHE A 97 -9.28 -3.26 -16.21
CA PHE A 97 -7.86 -2.92 -16.04
C PHE A 97 -6.94 -4.02 -16.59
N GLY A 98 -7.42 -5.26 -16.70
CA GLY A 98 -6.64 -6.43 -17.11
C GLY A 98 -5.87 -7.12 -15.98
N ARG A 99 -5.98 -6.60 -14.75
CA ARG A 99 -5.54 -7.20 -13.48
C ARG A 99 -6.27 -6.52 -12.32
N ASP A 100 -6.00 -6.94 -11.09
CA ASP A 100 -6.41 -6.17 -9.91
C ASP A 100 -5.30 -5.14 -9.54
N PRO A 101 -5.58 -3.82 -9.56
CA PRO A 101 -4.67 -2.80 -9.06
C PRO A 101 -4.88 -2.54 -7.57
N SER A 102 -3.82 -2.18 -6.84
CA SER A 102 -3.97 -1.53 -5.53
C SER A 102 -4.67 -0.17 -5.68
N LEU A 103 -5.28 0.34 -4.60
CA LEU A 103 -5.95 1.65 -4.64
C LEU A 103 -4.98 2.78 -5.05
N LEU A 104 -3.72 2.72 -4.62
CA LEU A 104 -2.70 3.70 -4.99
C LEU A 104 -2.34 3.63 -6.49
N GLU A 105 -2.32 2.45 -7.09
CA GLU A 105 -2.12 2.28 -8.53
C GLU A 105 -3.33 2.74 -9.35
N ALA A 106 -4.55 2.57 -8.83
CA ALA A 106 -5.76 3.10 -9.45
C ALA A 106 -5.79 4.65 -9.43
N LEU A 107 -5.40 5.26 -8.30
CA LEU A 107 -5.19 6.72 -8.16
C LEU A 107 -4.04 7.25 -9.04
N SER A 108 -3.01 6.44 -9.27
CA SER A 108 -1.83 6.76 -10.08
C SER A 108 -1.95 6.35 -11.55
N ASN A 109 -3.11 5.86 -11.98
CA ASN A 109 -3.32 5.34 -13.33
C ASN A 109 -3.04 6.43 -14.39
N THR A 110 -2.06 6.20 -15.26
CA THR A 110 -1.57 7.17 -16.26
C THR A 110 -2.34 7.13 -17.58
N ARG A 111 -3.32 6.22 -17.75
CA ARG A 111 -4.15 6.18 -18.97
C ARG A 111 -4.90 7.50 -19.16
N SER A 112 -4.80 8.06 -20.36
CA SER A 112 -5.49 9.29 -20.79
C SER A 112 -6.95 9.05 -21.24
N ASP A 113 -7.40 7.80 -21.21
CA ASP A 113 -8.75 7.38 -21.59
C ASP A 113 -9.76 7.52 -20.43
N GLY A 114 -11.04 7.36 -20.74
CA GLY A 114 -12.15 7.45 -19.79
C GLY A 114 -12.11 6.39 -18.71
N ILE A 115 -11.61 5.19 -19.04
CA ILE A 115 -11.33 4.13 -18.06
C ILE A 115 -10.25 4.60 -17.07
N GLY A 116 -9.13 5.16 -17.54
CA GLY A 116 -8.10 5.76 -16.69
C GLY A 116 -8.63 6.83 -15.76
N ALA A 117 -9.47 7.72 -16.27
CA ALA A 117 -10.14 8.76 -15.49
C ALA A 117 -11.09 8.17 -14.43
N LEU A 118 -11.85 7.13 -14.77
CA LEU A 118 -12.79 6.47 -13.85
C LEU A 118 -12.06 5.83 -12.66
N TYR A 119 -10.91 5.22 -12.88
CA TYR A 119 -10.13 4.57 -11.82
C TYR A 119 -9.53 5.60 -10.88
N ARG A 120 -9.00 6.70 -11.42
CA ARG A 120 -8.49 7.84 -10.63
C ARG A 120 -9.58 8.47 -9.76
N GLU A 121 -10.67 8.91 -10.38
CA GLU A 121 -11.69 9.71 -9.69
C GLU A 121 -12.64 8.85 -8.85
N GLY A 122 -12.97 7.63 -9.31
CA GLY A 122 -13.80 6.68 -8.58
C GLY A 122 -13.13 6.15 -7.30
N THR A 123 -11.82 5.90 -7.34
CA THR A 123 -11.06 5.53 -6.12
C THR A 123 -11.02 6.68 -5.12
N ALA A 124 -10.83 7.92 -5.60
CA ALA A 124 -10.88 9.11 -4.75
C ALA A 124 -12.30 9.33 -4.16
N SER A 125 -13.36 9.11 -4.93
CA SER A 125 -14.74 9.16 -4.44
C SER A 125 -15.05 8.07 -3.41
N LEU A 126 -14.48 6.87 -3.55
CA LEU A 126 -14.59 5.80 -2.56
C LEU A 126 -13.92 6.18 -1.23
N LEU A 127 -12.69 6.71 -1.29
CA LEU A 127 -11.97 7.14 -0.09
C LEU A 127 -12.68 8.32 0.59
N ASN A 128 -13.20 9.27 -0.20
CA ASN A 128 -14.04 10.36 0.27
C ASN A 128 -15.33 9.88 0.96
N SER A 129 -16.03 8.87 0.40
CA SER A 129 -17.27 8.33 0.97
C SER A 129 -17.05 7.47 2.23
N LEU A 130 -15.82 7.01 2.47
CA LEU A 130 -15.42 6.31 3.69
C LEU A 130 -15.03 7.29 4.82
N VAL A 131 -14.27 8.36 4.51
CA VAL A 131 -13.81 9.32 5.53
C VAL A 131 -14.85 10.39 5.89
N ASN A 132 -15.68 10.82 4.94
CA ASN A 132 -16.63 11.90 5.14
C ASN A 132 -18.09 11.42 5.00
N ARG A 133 -18.84 11.44 6.11
CA ARG A 133 -20.28 11.12 6.13
C ARG A 133 -21.14 12.15 5.37
N ASN A 134 -20.63 13.37 5.21
CA ASN A 134 -21.24 14.44 4.42
C ASN A 134 -20.61 14.52 3.02
N PHE A 135 -20.18 13.40 2.44
CA PHE A 135 -19.79 13.35 1.04
C PHE A 135 -21.03 13.22 0.14
N ALA A 136 -21.01 13.80 -1.05
CA ALA A 136 -22.17 13.85 -1.95
C ALA A 136 -22.60 12.48 -2.51
N LEU A 137 -21.79 11.43 -2.33
CA LEU A 137 -22.05 10.08 -2.81
C LEU A 137 -21.78 9.07 -1.69
N THR A 138 -22.64 8.05 -1.53
CA THR A 138 -22.40 6.97 -0.56
C THR A 138 -21.43 5.92 -1.11
N THR A 139 -20.74 5.18 -0.23
CA THR A 139 -19.87 4.05 -0.62
C THR A 139 -20.59 2.97 -1.43
N GLN A 140 -21.92 2.83 -1.29
CA GLN A 140 -22.71 1.99 -2.18
C GLN A 140 -22.85 2.63 -3.56
N LYS A 141 -23.28 3.90 -3.63
CA LYS A 141 -23.50 4.61 -4.89
C LYS A 141 -22.23 4.72 -5.74
N VAL A 142 -21.07 4.96 -5.11
CA VAL A 142 -19.77 4.98 -5.81
C VAL A 142 -19.47 3.64 -6.48
N ARG A 143 -19.73 2.51 -5.80
CA ARG A 143 -19.50 1.16 -6.36
C ARG A 143 -20.46 0.82 -7.50
N GLU A 144 -21.73 1.17 -7.34
CA GLU A 144 -22.76 0.97 -8.37
C GLU A 144 -22.45 1.75 -9.65
N GLU A 145 -22.22 3.06 -9.54
CA GLU A 145 -21.96 3.91 -10.71
C GLU A 145 -20.62 3.59 -11.39
N PHE A 146 -19.58 3.22 -10.63
CA PHE A 146 -18.32 2.76 -11.21
C PHE A 146 -18.53 1.52 -12.07
N ASN A 147 -19.20 0.49 -11.53
CA ASN A 147 -19.44 -0.76 -12.24
C ASN A 147 -20.40 -0.61 -13.42
N ALA A 148 -21.36 0.31 -13.34
CA ALA A 148 -22.19 0.68 -14.49
C ALA A 148 -21.40 1.41 -15.59
N ALA A 149 -20.43 2.26 -15.21
CA ALA A 149 -19.65 3.08 -16.15
C ALA A 149 -18.48 2.33 -16.80
N VAL A 150 -17.87 1.36 -16.12
CA VAL A 150 -16.63 0.70 -16.56
C VAL A 150 -16.78 -0.13 -17.86
N ILE A 151 -18.03 -0.38 -18.30
CA ILE A 151 -18.35 -1.14 -19.51
C ILE A 151 -17.94 -0.47 -20.83
N SER A 152 -17.66 0.84 -20.85
CA SER A 152 -17.22 1.54 -22.06
C SER A 152 -16.47 2.83 -21.73
N ASP A 153 -15.53 3.21 -22.59
CA ASP A 153 -14.73 4.43 -22.44
C ASP A 153 -15.58 5.70 -22.26
N LYS A 154 -16.64 5.86 -23.07
CA LYS A 154 -17.54 7.01 -23.01
C LYS A 154 -18.32 7.08 -21.69
N ALA A 155 -18.81 5.95 -21.19
CA ALA A 155 -19.53 5.91 -19.91
C ALA A 155 -18.55 6.18 -18.75
N ALA A 156 -17.38 5.55 -18.78
CA ALA A 156 -16.30 5.75 -17.82
C ALA A 156 -15.83 7.22 -17.76
N ALA A 157 -15.59 7.86 -18.90
CA ALA A 157 -15.25 9.28 -18.98
C ALA A 157 -16.37 10.17 -18.39
N THR A 158 -17.63 9.87 -18.70
CA THR A 158 -18.78 10.65 -18.21
C THR A 158 -18.90 10.54 -16.68
N GLN A 159 -18.79 9.32 -16.14
CA GLN A 159 -18.88 9.08 -14.70
C GLN A 159 -17.64 9.59 -13.95
N ALA A 160 -16.45 9.54 -14.54
CA ALA A 160 -15.25 10.14 -13.99
C ALA A 160 -15.40 11.65 -13.77
N GLN A 161 -16.10 12.37 -14.67
CA GLN A 161 -16.40 13.79 -14.48
C GLN A 161 -17.42 14.05 -13.36
N LEU A 162 -18.33 13.11 -13.07
CA LEU A 162 -19.24 13.20 -11.93
C LEU A 162 -18.50 12.91 -10.62
N PHE A 163 -17.68 11.86 -10.57
CA PHE A 163 -16.80 11.58 -9.43
C PHE A 163 -15.82 12.73 -9.17
N LYS A 164 -15.20 13.30 -10.21
CA LYS A 164 -14.32 14.48 -10.05
C LYS A 164 -15.07 15.66 -9.41
N LYS A 165 -16.25 16.00 -9.92
CA LYS A 165 -17.11 17.04 -9.31
C LYS A 165 -17.49 16.71 -7.88
N ALA A 166 -17.71 15.44 -7.54
CA ALA A 166 -17.92 15.02 -6.17
C ALA A 166 -16.67 15.30 -5.33
N ASN A 167 -15.50 14.85 -5.79
CA ASN A 167 -14.17 15.00 -5.15
C ASN A 167 -13.70 16.45 -4.98
N GLU A 168 -14.24 17.39 -5.78
CA GLU A 168 -13.99 18.83 -5.69
C GLU A 168 -15.05 19.61 -4.87
N GLY A 169 -16.13 18.95 -4.41
CA GLY A 169 -17.23 19.60 -3.67
C GLY A 169 -18.26 20.31 -4.56
N HIS A 170 -18.21 20.08 -5.87
CA HIS A 170 -19.10 20.66 -6.88
C HIS A 170 -20.43 19.91 -7.06
N LEU A 171 -20.65 18.77 -6.39
CA LEU A 171 -21.96 18.12 -6.31
C LEU A 171 -22.70 18.51 -5.02
N LYS A 172 -24.01 18.73 -5.13
CA LYS A 172 -24.91 18.94 -3.99
C LYS A 172 -25.47 17.61 -3.51
N HIS A 173 -25.81 17.55 -2.23
CA HIS A 173 -26.67 16.48 -1.70
C HIS A 173 -28.07 16.56 -2.34
N HIS A 174 -28.68 15.40 -2.54
CA HIS A 174 -30.03 15.17 -3.03
C HIS A 174 -30.79 14.32 -2.01
#